data_AF-A0A6V7QHL2-F1
#
_entry.id   AF-A0A6V7QHL2-F1
#
_cell.length_a   1.000
_cell.length_b   1.000
_cell.length_c   1.000
_cell.angle_alpha   90.00
_cell.angle_beta   90.00
_cell.angle_gamma   90.00
#
_symmetry.space_group_name_H-M   'P 1'
#
loop_
_entity.id
_entity.type
_entity.pdbx_description
1 polymer ?
#
loop_
_entity_poly.entity_id
_entity_poly.type
_entity_poly.pdbx_seq_one_letter_code
_entity_poly.pdbx_strand_id
1 'polypeptide(L)'
;MRKLTIYLMALALASAATLDAAGIGIEGSPAFTEENHLTSASGRSRFLAAALAPSFRRCSSHKSICLAPGSPGPTCCHGICVDAKTDLRNCGKCGTVCRFPQACCGGKCVNLLSNKQHCSRCFNKCTKRCVFGMCNYA
;
A
#
# COMPACT_ATOMS: atom_id res chain seq x y z
N MET A 1 -49.16 -26.94 22.37
CA MET A 1 -48.97 -25.52 21.99
C MET A 1 -48.12 -24.76 23.02
N ARG A 2 -48.58 -24.50 24.25
CA ARG A 2 -47.82 -23.73 25.28
C ARG A 2 -46.48 -24.36 25.73
N LYS A 3 -46.38 -25.69 25.82
CA LYS A 3 -45.12 -26.36 26.22
C LYS A 3 -44.05 -26.35 25.11
N LEU A 4 -44.48 -26.30 23.84
CA LEU A 4 -43.60 -26.22 22.68
C LEU A 4 -43.02 -24.80 22.53
N THR A 5 -43.82 -23.76 22.78
CA THR A 5 -43.35 -22.36 22.78
C THR A 5 -42.38 -22.08 23.92
N ILE A 6 -42.53 -22.71 25.09
CA ILE A 6 -41.57 -22.57 26.20
C ILE A 6 -40.22 -23.22 25.83
N TYR A 7 -40.24 -24.39 25.19
CA TYR A 7 -39.02 -25.04 24.69
C TYR A 7 -38.30 -24.23 23.60
N LEU A 8 -39.05 -23.60 22.68
CA LEU A 8 -38.48 -22.75 21.63
C LEU A 8 -37.90 -21.44 22.18
N MET A 9 -38.49 -20.85 23.23
CA MET A 9 -37.92 -19.66 23.89
C MET A 9 -36.67 -20.01 24.72
N ALA A 10 -36.59 -21.20 25.32
CA ALA A 10 -35.40 -21.65 26.03
C ALA A 10 -34.20 -21.91 25.10
N LEU A 11 -34.46 -22.39 23.87
CA LEU A 11 -33.44 -22.55 22.82
C LEU A 11 -32.92 -21.22 22.26
N ALA A 12 -33.69 -20.13 22.37
CA ALA A 12 -33.29 -18.81 21.90
C ALA A 12 -32.38 -18.04 22.87
N LEU A 13 -32.18 -18.53 24.11
CA LEU A 13 -31.31 -17.91 25.11
C LEU A 13 -29.89 -18.52 25.17
N ALA A 14 -29.57 -19.50 24.31
CA ALA A 14 -28.30 -20.22 24.32
C ALA A 14 -27.27 -19.76 23.25
N SER A 15 -27.53 -18.68 22.49
CA SER A 15 -26.63 -18.20 21.43
C SER A 15 -25.99 -16.82 21.69
N ALA A 16 -25.97 -16.35 22.94
CA ALA A 16 -25.31 -15.10 23.31
C ALA A 16 -24.12 -15.32 24.26
N ALA A 17 -23.13 -16.13 23.84
CA ALA A 17 -21.87 -16.25 24.57
C ALA A 17 -20.69 -16.65 23.64
N THR A 18 -20.35 -15.77 22.71
CA THR A 18 -18.95 -15.52 22.29
C THR A 18 -18.85 -14.06 21.86
N LEU A 19 -18.73 -13.14 22.82
CA LEU A 19 -18.02 -11.89 22.53
C LEU A 19 -16.55 -12.27 22.48
N ASP A 20 -16.04 -12.56 21.29
CA ASP A 20 -14.61 -12.42 21.04
C ASP A 20 -14.26 -10.96 21.29
N ALA A 21 -13.56 -10.73 22.40
CA ALA A 21 -12.85 -9.49 22.65
C ALA A 21 -11.74 -9.38 21.59
N ALA A 22 -12.09 -8.89 20.40
CA ALA A 22 -11.13 -8.26 19.52
C ALA A 22 -10.67 -6.99 20.23
N GLY A 23 -9.64 -7.14 21.06
CA GLY A 23 -8.89 -6.03 21.61
C GLY A 23 -8.44 -5.13 20.46
N ILE A 24 -8.96 -3.92 20.41
CA ILE A 24 -8.36 -2.84 19.64
C ILE A 24 -7.14 -2.40 20.45
N GLY A 25 -6.02 -3.10 20.24
CA GLY A 25 -4.71 -2.55 20.55
C GLY A 25 -4.46 -1.37 19.61
N ILE A 26 -4.74 -0.16 20.08
CA ILE A 26 -4.07 1.03 19.56
C ILE A 26 -2.68 1.05 20.20
N GLU A 27 -1.73 0.30 19.64
CA GLU A 27 -0.30 0.63 19.66
C GLU A 27 0.33 -0.12 18.48
N GLY A 28 1.02 0.61 17.61
CA GLY A 28 1.75 0.02 16.51
C GLY A 28 1.54 0.74 15.19
N SER A 29 2.02 1.97 15.10
CA SER A 29 2.69 2.43 13.88
C SER A 29 3.55 1.28 13.32
N PRO A 30 3.74 1.13 11.99
CA PRO A 30 4.91 0.45 11.49
C PRO A 30 6.10 1.36 11.81
N ALA A 31 6.54 1.31 13.08
CA ALA A 31 7.93 1.53 13.38
C ALA A 31 8.66 0.53 12.50
N PHE A 32 9.37 1.05 11.50
CA PHE A 32 10.50 0.36 10.92
C PHE A 32 11.26 -0.26 12.10
N THR A 33 11.29 -1.59 12.17
CA THR A 33 12.21 -2.30 13.03
C THR A 33 13.61 -2.08 12.48
N GLU A 34 14.13 -0.88 12.73
CA GLU A 34 15.57 -0.64 12.86
C GLU A 34 15.97 -1.08 14.27
N GLU A 35 15.82 -2.37 14.54
CA GLU A 35 16.59 -3.05 15.58
C GLU A 35 17.62 -3.93 14.88
N ASN A 36 18.57 -3.26 14.22
CA ASN A 36 19.94 -3.69 14.35
C ASN A 36 20.57 -2.79 15.40
N HIS A 37 20.54 -3.32 16.61
CA HIS A 37 21.39 -2.97 17.73
C HIS A 37 22.84 -2.71 17.26
N LEU A 38 23.16 -1.46 16.95
CA LEU A 38 24.49 -0.95 17.16
C LEU A 38 24.44 -0.16 18.46
N THR A 39 24.89 -0.85 19.50
CA THR A 39 25.35 -0.26 20.74
C THR A 39 25.94 1.12 20.48
N SER A 40 25.56 2.06 21.33
CA SER A 40 26.33 3.26 21.59
C SER A 40 27.77 2.84 21.96
N ALA A 41 28.60 2.66 20.95
CA ALA A 41 30.04 2.51 21.07
C ALA A 41 30.63 3.87 20.74
N SER A 42 30.44 4.81 21.67
CA SER A 42 31.28 5.99 21.77
C SER A 42 32.74 5.51 21.83
N GLY A 43 33.49 5.74 20.76
CA GLY A 43 34.94 5.55 20.75
C GLY A 43 35.50 4.33 20.01
N ARG A 44 35.00 3.97 18.82
CA ARG A 44 35.79 3.14 17.89
C ARG A 44 36.02 3.83 16.55
N SER A 45 37.31 3.93 16.24
CA SER A 45 37.89 4.60 15.10
C SER A 45 37.17 4.27 13.80
N ARG A 46 36.80 5.34 13.07
CA ARG A 46 36.11 5.33 11.77
C ARG A 46 36.77 4.47 10.67
N PHE A 47 37.98 3.96 10.91
CA PHE A 47 38.70 3.10 9.97
C PHE A 47 38.20 1.64 9.93
N LEU A 48 37.36 1.19 10.88
CA LEU A 48 36.81 -0.18 10.91
C LEU A 48 35.32 -0.28 10.54
N ALA A 49 34.61 0.86 10.42
CA ALA A 49 33.18 0.88 10.08
C ALA A 49 32.89 0.62 8.59
N ALA A 50 33.90 0.64 7.72
CA ALA A 50 33.75 0.41 6.29
C ALA A 50 33.58 -1.08 5.90
N ALA A 51 33.93 -2.02 6.79
CA ALA A 51 33.94 -3.45 6.48
C ALA A 51 32.59 -4.15 6.68
N LEU A 52 31.64 -3.51 7.37
CA LEU A 52 30.30 -4.05 7.66
C LEU A 52 29.17 -3.19 7.09
N ALA A 53 29.50 -2.12 6.35
CA ALA A 53 28.48 -1.38 5.63
C ALA A 53 27.79 -2.37 4.67
N PRO A 54 26.48 -2.63 4.81
CA PRO A 54 25.77 -3.37 3.79
C PRO A 54 26.03 -2.57 2.53
N SER A 55 26.71 -3.17 1.56
CA SER A 55 26.79 -2.62 0.22
C SER A 55 25.34 -2.52 -0.24
N PHE A 56 24.72 -1.35 0.01
CA PHE A 56 23.35 -1.04 -0.36
C PHE A 56 23.32 -1.36 -1.84
N ARG A 57 22.76 -2.51 -2.19
CA ARG A 57 22.70 -2.95 -3.58
C ARG A 57 21.62 -2.09 -4.23
N ARG A 58 22.00 -0.86 -4.55
CA ARG A 58 21.14 0.09 -5.23
C ARG A 58 20.86 -0.48 -6.60
N CYS A 59 19.63 -0.30 -7.06
CA CYS A 59 19.27 -0.70 -8.41
C CYS A 59 20.06 0.08 -9.49
N SER A 60 20.73 1.18 -9.12
CA SER A 60 21.66 1.93 -9.96
C SER A 60 22.82 1.09 -10.48
N SER A 61 23.33 0.16 -9.65
CA SER A 61 24.43 -0.74 -10.03
C SER A 61 23.92 -2.15 -10.39
N HIS A 62 22.82 -2.58 -9.79
CA HIS A 62 22.24 -3.91 -10.00
C HIS A 62 20.74 -3.82 -10.30
N LYS A 63 20.39 -3.58 -11.56
CA LYS A 63 19.00 -3.40 -12.00
C LYS A 63 18.12 -4.64 -11.79
N SER A 64 18.73 -5.83 -11.74
CA SER A 64 18.04 -7.11 -11.50
C SER A 64 17.29 -7.17 -10.17
N ILE A 65 17.67 -6.36 -9.18
CA ILE A 65 17.03 -6.32 -7.87
C ILE A 65 15.57 -5.83 -7.96
N CYS A 66 15.28 -4.93 -8.89
CA CYS A 66 13.91 -4.46 -9.13
C CYS A 66 13.05 -5.49 -9.87
N LEU A 67 13.64 -6.55 -10.41
CA LEU A 67 12.91 -7.64 -11.06
C LEU A 67 12.66 -8.80 -10.10
N ALA A 68 13.27 -8.76 -8.90
CA ALA A 68 13.07 -9.79 -7.90
C ALA A 68 11.61 -9.79 -7.41
N PRO A 69 11.03 -10.98 -7.13
CA PRO A 69 9.74 -11.08 -6.48
C PRO A 69 9.72 -10.30 -5.16
N GLY A 70 8.62 -9.59 -4.90
CA GLY A 70 8.47 -8.75 -3.70
C GLY A 70 9.16 -7.39 -3.77
N SER A 71 9.88 -7.06 -4.84
CA SER A 71 10.34 -5.70 -5.05
C SER A 71 9.17 -4.74 -5.32
N PRO A 72 9.26 -3.44 -4.96
CA PRO A 72 8.17 -2.48 -5.15
C PRO A 72 7.81 -2.20 -6.63
N GLY A 73 8.67 -2.62 -7.56
CA GLY A 73 8.41 -2.52 -8.98
C GLY A 73 9.68 -2.57 -9.82
N PRO A 74 9.55 -2.77 -11.14
CA PRO A 74 10.66 -3.07 -12.04
C PRO A 74 11.53 -1.86 -12.43
N THR A 75 11.13 -0.65 -12.04
CA THR A 75 11.78 0.58 -12.50
C THR A 75 12.74 1.09 -11.43
N CYS A 76 14.00 1.30 -11.78
CA CYS A 76 14.95 1.92 -10.88
C CYS A 76 14.89 3.45 -11.01
N CYS A 77 14.46 4.14 -9.96
CA CYS A 77 14.44 5.59 -9.87
C CYS A 77 15.27 6.05 -8.67
N HIS A 78 16.31 6.84 -8.92
CA HIS A 78 17.18 7.40 -7.88
C HIS A 78 17.77 6.34 -6.93
N GLY A 79 18.06 5.15 -7.44
CA GLY A 79 18.62 4.03 -6.66
C GLY A 79 17.59 3.18 -5.91
N ILE A 80 16.29 3.50 -6.04
CA ILE A 80 15.17 2.79 -5.42
C ILE A 80 14.31 2.13 -6.51
N CYS A 81 13.82 0.92 -6.25
CA CYS A 81 12.88 0.23 -7.13
C CYS A 81 11.46 0.77 -6.91
N VAL A 82 10.77 1.14 -7.99
CA VAL A 82 9.39 1.65 -7.99
C VAL A 82 8.61 1.06 -9.16
N ASP A 83 7.29 1.02 -9.03
CA ASP A 83 6.40 0.69 -10.15
C ASP A 83 5.95 1.97 -10.87
N ALA A 84 6.62 2.28 -11.98
CA ALA A 84 6.25 3.42 -12.83
C ALA A 84 4.83 3.32 -13.41
N LYS A 85 4.13 2.17 -13.31
CA LYS A 85 2.76 2.05 -13.79
C LYS A 85 1.71 2.60 -12.83
N THR A 86 2.05 2.72 -11.55
CA THR A 86 1.13 3.03 -10.45
C THR A 86 1.64 4.13 -9.53
N ASP A 87 2.94 4.37 -9.48
CA ASP A 87 3.54 5.41 -8.65
C ASP A 87 3.19 6.82 -9.17
N LEU A 88 2.52 7.60 -8.31
CA LEU A 88 2.10 8.97 -8.57
C LEU A 88 3.29 9.91 -8.86
N ARG A 89 4.46 9.66 -8.29
CA ARG A 89 5.66 10.51 -8.40
C ARG A 89 6.65 10.03 -9.47
N ASN A 90 6.43 8.86 -10.05
CA ASN A 90 7.30 8.25 -11.06
C ASN A 90 6.49 7.67 -12.24
N CYS A 91 5.38 8.31 -12.60
CA CYS A 91 4.41 7.74 -13.54
C CYS A 91 4.95 7.69 -14.97
N GLY A 92 5.09 6.49 -15.52
CA GLY A 92 5.63 6.21 -16.85
C GLY A 92 7.16 6.33 -16.93
N LYS A 93 7.75 7.27 -16.18
CA LYS A 93 9.20 7.46 -16.05
C LYS A 93 9.54 8.14 -14.72
N CYS A 94 10.79 7.97 -14.28
CA CYS A 94 11.27 8.56 -13.03
C CYS A 94 11.07 10.08 -12.98
N GLY A 95 10.62 10.57 -11.83
CA GLY A 95 10.38 12.01 -11.57
C GLY A 95 9.14 12.60 -12.23
N THR A 96 8.34 11.81 -12.96
CA THR A 96 7.08 12.30 -13.52
C THR A 96 5.98 12.24 -12.48
N VAL A 97 5.58 13.41 -12.00
CA VAL A 97 4.55 13.55 -10.97
C VAL A 97 3.20 13.84 -11.61
N CYS A 98 2.21 12.99 -11.33
CA CYS A 98 0.81 13.28 -11.69
C CYS A 98 0.25 14.33 -10.73
N ARG A 99 -0.34 15.40 -11.28
CA ARG A 99 -0.91 16.50 -10.50
C ARG A 99 -2.34 16.18 -10.10
N PHE A 100 -2.77 16.57 -8.90
CA PHE A 100 -4.17 16.47 -8.52
C PHE A 100 -5.06 17.17 -9.56
N PRO A 101 -6.19 16.55 -10.01
CA PRO A 101 -6.82 15.32 -9.54
C PRO A 101 -6.48 14.05 -10.37
N GLN A 102 -5.27 13.98 -10.91
CA GLN A 102 -4.80 12.84 -11.69
C GLN A 102 -4.25 11.73 -10.80
N ALA A 103 -4.35 10.50 -11.30
CA ALA A 103 -3.64 9.33 -10.78
C ALA A 103 -2.76 8.71 -11.87
N CYS A 104 -1.79 7.90 -11.46
CA CYS A 104 -1.00 7.11 -12.40
C CYS A 104 -1.73 5.80 -12.74
N CYS A 105 -2.22 5.71 -13.98
CA CYS A 105 -2.91 4.52 -14.47
C CYS A 105 -2.15 3.92 -15.66
N GLY A 106 -1.51 2.78 -15.44
CA GLY A 106 -0.76 2.09 -16.49
C GLY A 106 0.41 2.92 -17.03
N GLY A 107 1.01 3.75 -16.19
CA GLY A 107 2.14 4.62 -16.56
C GLY A 107 1.74 5.91 -17.26
N LYS A 108 0.46 6.30 -17.19
CA LYS A 108 -0.04 7.59 -17.69
C LYS A 108 -0.79 8.33 -16.60
N CYS A 109 -0.52 9.62 -16.47
CA CYS A 109 -1.32 10.48 -15.61
C CYS A 109 -2.69 10.70 -16.25
N VAL A 110 -3.76 10.29 -15.56
CA VAL A 110 -5.14 10.41 -16.04
C VAL A 110 -5.99 11.08 -14.97
N ASN A 111 -6.88 11.99 -15.38
CA ASN A 111 -7.78 12.69 -14.47
C ASN A 111 -8.95 11.78 -14.06
N LEU A 112 -9.02 11.40 -12.79
CA LEU A 112 -10.05 10.48 -12.29
C LEU A 112 -11.44 11.11 -12.20
N LEU A 113 -11.55 12.43 -12.31
CA LEU A 113 -12.82 13.15 -12.16
C LEU A 113 -13.59 13.32 -13.47
N SER A 114 -12.91 13.23 -14.61
CA SER A 114 -13.51 13.50 -15.92
C SER A 114 -13.19 12.45 -16.98
N ASN A 115 -12.16 11.63 -16.78
CA ASN A 115 -11.81 10.61 -17.77
C ASN A 115 -12.80 9.45 -17.72
N LYS A 116 -13.57 9.28 -18.81
CA LYS A 116 -14.56 8.21 -18.97
C LYS A 116 -13.98 6.81 -18.80
N GLN A 117 -12.71 6.57 -19.08
CA GLN A 117 -12.05 5.26 -19.00
C GLN A 117 -11.40 4.99 -17.63
N HIS A 118 -11.31 6.00 -16.76
CA HIS A 118 -10.61 5.93 -15.48
C HIS A 118 -11.39 6.69 -14.39
N CYS A 119 -12.71 6.63 -14.40
CA CYS A 119 -13.52 7.46 -13.51
C CYS A 119 -13.44 6.94 -12.06
N SER A 120 -13.18 7.78 -11.06
CA SER A 120 -12.92 7.41 -9.65
C SER A 120 -11.63 6.60 -9.41
N ARG A 121 -11.34 5.60 -10.24
CA ARG A 121 -10.15 4.73 -10.15
C ARG A 121 -9.66 4.33 -11.54
N CYS A 122 -8.41 3.87 -11.62
CA CYS A 122 -7.83 3.39 -12.87
C CYS A 122 -8.70 2.30 -13.52
N PHE A 123 -8.87 2.38 -14.84
CA PHE A 123 -9.56 1.39 -15.68
C PHE A 123 -11.05 1.21 -15.35
N ASN A 124 -11.66 2.14 -14.60
CA ASN A 124 -13.09 2.17 -14.41
C ASN A 124 -13.78 2.96 -15.54
N LYS A 125 -14.28 2.21 -16.52
CA LYS A 125 -14.96 2.74 -17.70
C LYS A 125 -16.44 3.03 -17.43
N CYS A 126 -16.86 4.27 -17.62
CA CYS A 126 -18.27 4.65 -17.60
C CYS A 126 -18.94 4.44 -18.97
N THR A 127 -20.25 4.19 -18.96
CA THR A 127 -21.04 4.01 -20.19
C THR A 127 -21.33 5.34 -20.89
N LYS A 128 -21.79 6.37 -20.15
CA LYS A 128 -22.13 7.68 -20.71
C LYS A 128 -21.02 8.70 -20.48
N ARG A 129 -20.91 9.23 -19.26
CA ARG A 129 -19.96 10.30 -18.87
C ARG A 129 -19.37 10.06 -17.48
N CYS A 130 -18.24 10.70 -17.21
CA CYS A 130 -17.62 10.79 -15.88
C CYS A 130 -17.66 12.25 -15.44
N VAL A 131 -18.26 12.53 -14.28
CA VAL A 131 -18.39 13.88 -13.72
C VAL A 131 -18.07 13.82 -12.23
N PHE A 132 -17.11 14.63 -11.77
CA PHE A 132 -16.59 14.61 -10.40
C PHE A 132 -16.22 13.21 -9.88
N GLY A 133 -15.78 12.33 -10.78
CA GLY A 133 -15.40 10.96 -10.44
C GLY A 133 -16.58 9.99 -10.32
N MET A 134 -17.78 10.39 -10.70
CA MET A 134 -18.97 9.53 -10.71
C MET A 134 -19.38 9.19 -12.15
N CYS A 135 -19.66 7.91 -12.39
CA CYS A 135 -20.19 7.45 -13.68
C CYS A 135 -21.68 7.79 -13.80
N ASN A 136 -22.06 8.35 -14.95
CA ASN A 136 -23.46 8.65 -15.29
C ASN A 136 -24.15 9.58 -14.27
N TYR A 137 -23.39 10.38 -13.51
CA TYR A 137 -23.93 11.46 -12.69
C TYR A 137 -24.77 12.38 -13.58
N ALA A 138 -26.05 12.54 -13.26
CA ALA A 138 -27.05 13.25 -14.07
C ALA A 138 -27.01 14.75 -13.81
#